data_AF-A0A919GV41-F1
#
_entry.id   AF-A0A919GV41-F1
#
_cell.length_a   1.000
_cell.length_b   1.000
_cell.length_c   1.000
_cell.angle_alpha   90.00
_cell.angle_beta   90.00
_cell.angle_gamma   90.00
#
_symmetry.space_group_name_H-M   'P 1'
#
loop_
_entity.id
_entity.type
_entity.pdbx_description
1 polymer ?
#
loop_
_entity_poly.entity_id
_entity_poly.type
_entity_poly.pdbx_seq_one_letter_code
_entity_poly.pdbx_strand_id
1 'polypeptide(L)'
;MNPTPYTASPADLPGVALPPAFEAFYALHHARYLTYARAQLPPGPAVEAVRTAFGALVIGWSAVVGSPNPTARAWDFLSYEVRRRDLRRSARPADASCVLHEDVRVLAALGFTPETSADITGRDPSKIRYLAARSTTCTHPASCERGCDTAL
;
A
#
# COMPACT_ATOMS: atom_id res chain seq x y z
N MET A 1 -25.45 54.26 5.77
CA MET A 1 -25.51 52.85 6.20
C MET A 1 -24.28 52.16 5.64
N ASN A 2 -23.32 51.82 6.51
CA ASN A 2 -22.08 51.15 6.11
C ASN A 2 -22.30 49.63 6.28
N PRO A 3 -22.05 48.78 5.27
CA PRO A 3 -22.17 47.34 5.46
C PRO A 3 -21.03 46.87 6.38
N THR A 4 -21.39 46.23 7.49
CA THR A 4 -20.44 45.53 8.36
C THR A 4 -19.73 44.44 7.57
N PRO A 5 -18.39 44.31 7.64
CA PRO A 5 -17.70 43.18 7.07
C PRO A 5 -18.14 41.91 7.82
N TYR A 6 -18.68 40.94 7.08
CA TYR A 6 -18.96 39.61 7.58
C TYR A 6 -17.62 38.95 7.94
N THR A 7 -17.24 39.00 9.21
CA THR A 7 -16.14 38.19 9.73
C THR A 7 -16.64 36.74 9.77
N ALA A 8 -16.41 36.00 8.69
CA ALA A 8 -16.68 34.57 8.65
C ALA A 8 -15.90 33.91 9.81
N SER A 9 -16.63 33.23 10.70
CA SER A 9 -16.03 32.48 11.79
C SER A 9 -15.30 31.27 11.18
N PRO A 10 -14.10 30.88 11.66
CA PRO A 10 -13.41 29.69 11.17
C PRO A 10 -14.20 28.37 11.37
N ALA A 11 -15.32 28.42 12.11
CA ALA A 11 -16.27 27.32 12.27
C ALA A 11 -17.28 27.18 11.10
N ASP A 12 -17.41 28.18 10.22
CA ASP A 12 -18.33 28.15 9.06
C ASP A 12 -17.69 27.52 7.81
N LEU A 13 -16.44 27.05 7.91
CA LEU A 13 -15.87 26.27 6.83
C LEU A 13 -16.63 24.93 6.77
N PRO A 14 -17.31 24.61 5.65
CA PRO A 14 -17.92 23.30 5.50
C PRO A 14 -16.80 22.26 5.68
N GLY A 15 -16.87 21.51 6.78
CA GLY A 15 -15.96 20.41 7.02
C GLY A 15 -16.01 19.50 5.81
N VAL A 16 -14.86 19.24 5.19
CA VAL A 16 -14.78 18.31 4.07
C VAL A 16 -15.09 16.93 4.64
N ALA A 17 -16.36 16.54 4.56
CA ALA A 17 -16.81 15.22 4.96
C ALA A 17 -16.29 14.21 3.95
N LEU A 18 -15.61 13.17 4.43
CA LEU A 18 -15.13 12.09 3.59
C LEU A 18 -16.32 11.22 3.16
N PRO A 19 -16.26 10.58 1.98
CA PRO A 19 -17.25 9.59 1.61
C PRO A 19 -17.30 8.46 2.67
N PRO A 20 -18.47 8.06 3.18
CA PRO A 20 -18.56 7.03 4.24
C PRO A 20 -17.88 5.70 3.86
N ALA A 21 -17.95 5.32 2.59
CA ALA A 21 -17.26 4.13 2.09
C ALA A 21 -15.73 4.25 2.17
N PHE A 22 -15.18 5.46 1.98
CA PHE A 22 -13.75 5.72 2.15
C PHE A 22 -13.36 5.64 3.62
N GLU A 23 -14.16 6.20 4.54
CA GLU A 23 -13.89 6.11 5.98
C GLU A 23 -13.84 4.66 6.46
N ALA A 24 -14.82 3.84 6.03
CA ALA A 24 -14.83 2.41 6.33
C ALA A 24 -13.61 1.68 5.77
N PHE A 25 -13.24 1.99 4.51
CA PHE A 25 -12.04 1.43 3.89
C PHE A 25 -10.76 1.84 4.64
N TYR A 26 -10.63 3.11 5.00
CA TYR A 26 -9.51 3.62 5.80
C TYR A 26 -9.42 2.90 7.15
N ALA A 27 -10.52 2.79 7.89
CA ALA A 27 -10.57 2.10 9.18
C ALA A 27 -10.14 0.62 9.06
N LEU A 28 -10.53 -0.06 7.98
CA LEU A 28 -10.20 -1.47 7.75
C LEU A 28 -8.72 -1.69 7.39
N HIS A 29 -8.12 -0.80 6.61
CA HIS A 29 -6.81 -1.03 6.00
C HIS A 29 -5.66 -0.27 6.65
N HIS A 30 -5.91 0.89 7.26
CA HIS A 30 -4.86 1.82 7.67
C HIS A 30 -3.81 1.18 8.60
N ALA A 31 -4.26 0.48 9.64
CA ALA A 31 -3.34 -0.13 10.62
C ALA A 31 -2.42 -1.16 9.96
N ARG A 32 -2.95 -2.02 9.07
CA ARG A 32 -2.18 -3.07 8.39
C ARG A 32 -1.21 -2.47 7.37
N TYR A 33 -1.64 -1.43 6.66
CA TYR A 33 -0.80 -0.70 5.71
C TYR A 33 0.36 0.00 6.41
N LEU A 34 0.12 0.56 7.60
CA LEU A 34 1.17 1.16 8.43
C LEU A 34 2.16 0.12 8.97
N THR A 35 1.69 -1.05 9.40
CA THR A 35 2.57 -2.15 9.82
C THR A 35 3.49 -2.58 8.68
N TYR A 36 2.96 -2.77 7.48
CA TYR A 36 3.77 -3.09 6.29
C TYR A 36 4.77 -1.97 5.95
N ALA A 37 4.36 -0.71 5.96
CA ALA A 37 5.25 0.41 5.65
C ALA A 37 6.40 0.54 6.66
N ARG A 38 6.13 0.34 7.96
CA ARG A 38 7.15 0.37 9.02
C ARG A 38 8.15 -0.78 8.95
N ALA A 39 7.80 -1.88 8.30
CA ALA A 39 8.73 -2.98 8.08
C ALA A 39 9.81 -2.64 7.04
N GLN A 40 9.53 -1.70 6.14
CA GLN A 40 10.43 -1.35 5.04
C GLN A 40 11.05 0.04 5.15
N LEU A 41 10.42 0.95 5.91
CA LEU A 41 10.85 2.33 6.04
C LEU A 41 11.06 2.72 7.50
N PRO A 42 11.94 3.71 7.77
CA PRO A 42 11.98 4.35 9.08
C PRO A 42 10.62 4.96 9.47
N PRO A 43 10.34 5.18 10.78
CA PRO A 43 9.01 5.53 11.26
C PRO A 43 8.37 6.77 10.60
N GLY A 44 9.14 7.83 10.37
CA GLY A 44 8.65 9.05 9.70
C GLY A 44 8.23 8.81 8.25
N PRO A 45 9.16 8.36 7.38
CA PRO A 45 8.83 8.01 5.99
C PRO A 45 7.72 6.96 5.83
N ALA A 46 7.60 6.01 6.77
CA ALA A 46 6.52 5.03 6.77
C ALA A 46 5.13 5.69 6.92
N VAL A 47 4.98 6.60 7.89
CA VAL A 47 3.73 7.35 8.10
C VAL A 47 3.43 8.21 6.88
N GLU A 48 4.43 8.90 6.32
CA GLU A 48 4.24 9.74 5.14
C GLU A 48 3.88 8.94 3.89
N ALA A 49 4.41 7.73 3.70
CA ALA A 49 4.02 6.85 2.61
C ALA A 49 2.54 6.47 2.69
N VAL A 50 2.06 6.07 3.88
CA VAL A 50 0.66 5.70 4.12
C VAL A 50 -0.26 6.91 3.93
N ARG A 51 0.11 8.06 4.49
CA ARG A 51 -0.65 9.31 4.32
C ARG A 51 -0.76 9.71 2.85
N THR A 52 0.35 9.64 2.11
CA THR A 52 0.36 9.97 0.67
C THR A 52 -0.51 9.00 -0.12
N ALA A 53 -0.43 7.70 0.17
CA ALA A 53 -1.25 6.68 -0.49
C ALA A 53 -2.75 6.93 -0.25
N PHE A 54 -3.19 7.10 1.01
CA PHE A 54 -4.59 7.39 1.30
C PHE A 54 -5.06 8.76 0.75
N GLY A 55 -4.17 9.75 0.73
CA GLY A 55 -4.42 11.04 0.08
C GLY A 55 -4.69 10.89 -1.43
N ALA A 56 -3.91 10.08 -2.13
CA ALA A 56 -4.15 9.77 -3.54
C ALA A 56 -5.47 8.99 -3.73
N LEU A 57 -5.76 8.04 -2.85
CA LEU A 57 -6.98 7.22 -2.92
C LEU A 57 -8.25 8.05 -2.70
N VAL A 58 -8.26 9.00 -1.75
CA VAL A 58 -9.44 9.83 -1.52
C VAL A 58 -9.72 10.77 -2.69
N ILE A 59 -8.67 11.37 -3.29
CA ILE A 59 -8.80 12.25 -4.46
C ILE A 59 -9.39 11.49 -5.64
N GLY A 60 -8.99 10.22 -5.83
CA GLY A 60 -9.46 9.35 -6.92
C GLY A 60 -10.53 8.33 -6.52
N TRP A 61 -11.27 8.55 -5.42
CA TRP A 61 -12.03 7.48 -4.77
C TRP A 61 -13.05 6.78 -5.69
N SER A 62 -13.75 7.54 -6.52
CA SER A 62 -14.72 7.00 -7.49
C SER A 62 -14.08 6.01 -8.48
N ALA A 63 -12.87 6.29 -8.95
CA ALA A 63 -12.12 5.40 -9.84
C ALA A 63 -11.56 4.17 -9.11
N VAL A 64 -11.32 4.28 -7.80
CA VAL A 64 -10.87 3.16 -6.97
C VAL A 64 -12.01 2.17 -6.75
N VAL A 65 -13.18 2.64 -6.31
CA VAL A 65 -14.34 1.78 -6.08
C VAL A 65 -14.94 1.21 -7.37
N GLY A 66 -14.80 1.92 -8.49
CA GLY A 66 -15.18 1.42 -9.81
C GLY A 66 -14.22 0.41 -10.42
N SER A 67 -13.07 0.14 -9.78
CA SER A 67 -12.12 -0.85 -10.27
C SER A 67 -12.56 -2.28 -9.90
N PRO A 68 -12.11 -3.31 -10.64
CA PRO A 68 -12.46 -4.70 -10.33
C PRO A 68 -12.04 -5.15 -8.92
N ASN A 69 -11.02 -4.53 -8.34
CA ASN A 69 -10.57 -4.81 -6.99
C ASN A 69 -9.98 -3.54 -6.33
N PRO A 70 -10.80 -2.80 -5.55
CA PRO A 70 -10.38 -1.56 -4.88
C PRO A 70 -9.20 -1.76 -3.93
N THR A 71 -9.20 -2.87 -3.19
CA THR A 71 -8.13 -3.22 -2.24
C THR A 71 -6.80 -3.44 -2.95
N ALA A 72 -6.83 -4.10 -4.11
CA ALA A 72 -5.62 -4.36 -4.87
C ALA A 72 -5.03 -3.07 -5.47
N ARG A 73 -5.90 -2.17 -5.93
CA ARG A 73 -5.47 -0.85 -6.40
C ARG A 73 -4.89 -0.01 -5.25
N ALA A 74 -5.50 -0.05 -4.07
CA ALA A 74 -4.98 0.62 -2.88
C ALA A 74 -3.61 0.09 -2.46
N TRP A 75 -3.43 -1.24 -2.51
CA TRP A 75 -2.15 -1.87 -2.26
C TRP A 75 -1.08 -1.39 -3.23
N ASP A 76 -1.39 -1.31 -4.54
CA ASP A 76 -0.44 -0.82 -5.54
C ASP A 76 0.04 0.60 -5.28
N PHE A 77 -0.85 1.50 -4.87
CA PHE A 77 -0.47 2.86 -4.46
C PHE A 77 0.43 2.85 -3.23
N LEU A 78 0.08 2.10 -2.18
CA LEU A 78 0.90 2.00 -0.98
C LEU A 78 2.29 1.45 -1.29
N SER A 79 2.35 0.32 -1.97
CA SER A 79 3.57 -0.37 -2.32
C SER A 79 4.48 0.50 -3.21
N TYR A 80 3.90 1.27 -4.13
CA TYR A 80 4.62 2.28 -4.90
C TYR A 80 5.22 3.37 -3.99
N GLU A 81 4.41 3.96 -3.10
CA GLU A 81 4.84 5.03 -2.20
C GLU A 81 5.93 4.58 -1.21
N VAL A 82 5.86 3.33 -0.75
CA VAL A 82 6.89 2.70 0.10
C VAL A 82 8.20 2.54 -0.66
N ARG A 83 8.17 1.93 -1.85
CA ARG A 83 9.38 1.73 -2.66
C ARG A 83 10.00 3.05 -3.10
N ARG A 84 9.20 4.04 -3.47
CA ARG A 84 9.68 5.38 -3.87
C ARG A 84 10.51 6.05 -2.77
N ARG A 85 10.22 5.75 -1.49
CA ARG A 85 10.91 6.30 -0.32
C ARG A 85 12.02 5.42 0.22
N ASP A 86 12.13 4.18 -0.24
CA ASP A 86 13.20 3.29 0.14
C ASP A 86 14.46 3.64 -0.65
N LEU A 87 15.29 4.51 -0.07
CA LEU A 87 16.55 4.98 -0.67
C LEU A 87 17.56 3.84 -0.92
N ARG A 88 17.38 2.66 -0.31
CA ARG A 88 18.25 1.50 -0.52
C ARG A 88 17.84 0.70 -1.76
N ARG A 89 16.61 0.86 -2.23
CA ARG A 89 16.07 0.19 -3.40
C ARG A 89 16.31 1.08 -4.60
N SER A 90 17.42 0.83 -5.30
CA SER A 90 17.70 1.46 -6.59
C SER A 90 16.46 1.36 -7.49
N ALA A 91 16.13 2.46 -8.18
CA ALA A 91 14.91 2.68 -8.95
C ALA A 91 14.82 1.81 -10.23
N ARG A 92 15.14 0.53 -10.13
CA ARG A 92 15.01 -0.40 -11.24
C ARG A 92 13.51 -0.65 -11.46
N PRO A 93 13.02 -0.54 -12.70
CA PRO A 93 11.68 -1.01 -13.03
C PRO A 93 11.63 -2.50 -12.75
N ALA A 94 10.90 -2.87 -11.70
CA ALA A 94 10.60 -4.25 -11.37
C ALA A 94 9.26 -4.61 -11.99
N ASP A 95 9.18 -5.79 -12.58
CA ASP A 95 7.91 -6.37 -13.02
C ASP A 95 6.93 -6.45 -11.82
N ALA A 96 5.63 -6.30 -12.09
CA ALA A 96 4.58 -6.35 -11.09
C ALA A 96 4.57 -7.68 -10.31
N SER A 97 4.99 -8.79 -10.94
CA SER A 97 5.14 -10.07 -10.27
C SER A 97 6.31 -10.05 -9.27
N CYS A 98 7.45 -9.47 -9.66
CA CYS A 98 8.61 -9.30 -8.78
C CYS A 98 8.28 -8.41 -7.58
N VAL A 99 7.55 -7.33 -7.83
CA VAL A 99 7.05 -6.41 -6.80
C VAL A 99 6.16 -7.14 -5.80
N LEU A 100 5.15 -7.86 -6.28
CA LEU A 100 4.21 -8.56 -5.39
C LEU A 100 4.90 -9.69 -4.62
N HIS A 101 5.88 -10.36 -5.23
CA HIS A 101 6.66 -11.39 -4.56
C HIS A 101 7.43 -10.82 -3.36
N GLU A 102 8.07 -9.66 -3.53
CA GLU A 102 8.76 -8.98 -2.43
C GLU A 102 7.78 -8.51 -1.34
N ASP A 103 6.63 -7.95 -1.75
CA ASP A 103 5.59 -7.55 -0.80
C ASP A 103 5.10 -8.75 0.04
N VAL A 104 4.89 -9.91 -0.58
CA VAL A 104 4.49 -11.15 0.10
C VAL A 104 5.58 -11.65 1.05
N ARG A 105 6.87 -11.51 0.70
CA ARG A 105 7.98 -11.86 1.59
C ARG A 105 7.97 -11.03 2.87
N VAL A 106 7.79 -9.72 2.72
CA VAL A 106 7.71 -8.80 3.87
C VAL A 106 6.49 -9.14 4.73
N LEU A 107 5.32 -9.40 4.12
CA LEU A 107 4.13 -9.78 4.86
C LEU A 107 4.30 -11.10 5.62
N ALA A 108 4.94 -12.11 5.01
CA ALA A 108 5.25 -13.37 5.68
C ALA A 108 6.22 -13.17 6.85
N ALA A 109 7.24 -12.32 6.70
CA ALA A 109 8.19 -11.98 7.77
C ALA A 109 7.52 -11.25 8.95
N LEU A 110 6.41 -10.55 8.69
CA LEU A 110 5.55 -9.93 9.72
C LEU A 110 4.57 -10.91 10.37
N GLY A 111 4.59 -12.19 9.96
CA GLY A 111 3.72 -13.24 10.49
C GLY A 111 2.32 -13.30 9.86
N PHE A 112 2.08 -12.59 8.76
CA PHE A 112 0.80 -12.70 8.06
C PHE A 112 0.69 -14.03 7.31
N THR A 113 -0.47 -14.69 7.45
CA THR A 113 -0.77 -15.89 6.66
C THR A 113 -0.97 -15.53 5.19
N PRO A 114 -0.88 -16.51 4.27
CA PRO A 114 -1.21 -16.28 2.86
C PRO A 114 -2.63 -15.71 2.65
N GLU A 115 -3.61 -16.14 3.45
CA GLU A 115 -5.00 -15.67 3.40
C GLU A 115 -5.08 -14.21 3.84
N THR A 116 -4.44 -13.88 4.98
CA THR A 116 -4.41 -12.50 5.47
C THR A 116 -3.66 -11.59 4.50
N SER A 117 -2.59 -12.09 3.86
CA SER A 117 -1.85 -11.36 2.84
C SER A 117 -2.69 -11.14 1.59
N ALA A 118 -3.51 -12.11 1.17
CA ALA A 118 -4.46 -11.95 0.08
C ALA A 118 -5.51 -10.87 0.39
N ASP A 119 -6.06 -10.87 1.61
CA ASP A 119 -7.05 -9.88 2.06
C ASP A 119 -6.45 -8.47 2.10
N ILE A 120 -5.22 -8.32 2.60
CA ILE A 120 -4.56 -7.02 2.71
C ILE A 120 -4.19 -6.47 1.32
N THR A 121 -3.69 -7.33 0.44
CA THR A 121 -3.21 -6.94 -0.89
C THR A 121 -4.29 -6.94 -1.97
N GLY A 122 -5.50 -7.46 -1.67
CA GLY A 122 -6.56 -7.65 -2.65
C GLY A 122 -6.18 -8.60 -3.79
N ARG A 123 -5.22 -9.51 -3.59
CA ARG A 123 -4.77 -10.46 -4.62
C ARG A 123 -5.41 -11.82 -4.43
N ASP A 124 -5.45 -12.59 -5.52
CA ASP A 124 -5.96 -13.96 -5.46
C ASP A 124 -5.15 -14.79 -4.43
N PRO A 125 -5.82 -15.49 -3.49
CA PRO A 125 -5.15 -16.30 -2.48
C PRO A 125 -4.25 -17.40 -3.05
N SER A 126 -4.55 -17.94 -4.23
CA SER A 126 -3.72 -18.95 -4.89
C SER A 126 -2.43 -18.34 -5.41
N LYS A 127 -2.48 -17.12 -5.97
CA LYS A 127 -1.29 -16.36 -6.35
C LYS A 127 -0.42 -16.03 -5.14
N ILE A 128 -1.02 -15.60 -4.03
CA ILE A 128 -0.28 -15.30 -2.79
C ILE A 128 0.36 -16.55 -2.20
N ARG A 129 -0.37 -17.67 -2.12
CA ARG A 129 0.19 -18.96 -1.67
C ARG A 129 1.37 -19.41 -2.53
N TYR A 130 1.24 -19.29 -3.85
CA TYR A 130 2.32 -19.61 -4.79
C TYR A 130 3.58 -18.77 -4.53
N LEU A 131 3.43 -17.46 -4.34
CA LEU A 131 4.54 -16.55 -4.06
C LEU A 131 5.17 -16.77 -2.67
N ALA A 132 4.34 -17.05 -1.66
CA ALA A 132 4.80 -17.36 -0.31
C ALA A 132 5.61 -18.66 -0.28
N ALA A 133 5.13 -19.71 -0.94
CA ALA A 133 5.84 -20.99 -1.05
C ALA A 133 7.21 -20.83 -1.73
N ARG A 134 7.29 -20.03 -2.80
CA ARG A 134 8.58 -19.72 -3.48
C ARG A 134 9.58 -18.99 -2.60
N SER A 135 9.09 -18.26 -1.60
CA SER A 135 9.93 -17.51 -0.66
C SER A 135 10.51 -18.42 0.41
N THR A 136 9.74 -19.41 0.89
CA THR A 136 10.19 -20.37 1.90
C THR A 136 11.24 -21.36 1.39
N THR A 137 11.20 -21.71 0.11
CA THR A 137 12.13 -22.69 -0.49
C THR A 137 13.58 -22.17 -0.59
N CYS A 138 13.81 -20.87 -0.42
CA CYS A 138 15.14 -20.26 -0.46
C CYS A 138 15.66 -19.86 0.93
N THR A 139 15.56 -20.78 1.90
CA THR A 139 16.19 -20.62 3.23
C THR A 139 17.62 -21.20 3.25
N HIS A 140 18.17 -21.61 2.10
CA HIS A 140 19.58 -22.03 1.96
C HIS A 140 20.39 -20.93 1.27
N PRO A 141 21.40 -20.30 1.94
CA PRO A 141 22.09 -19.10 1.45
C PRO A 141 23.02 -19.28 0.24
N ALA A 142 22.96 -20.42 -0.47
CA ALA A 142 23.90 -20.75 -1.55
C ALA A 142 23.30 -20.70 -2.97
N SER A 143 21.98 -20.48 -3.12
CA SER A 143 21.29 -20.67 -4.42
C SER A 143 20.63 -19.42 -5.01
N CYS A 144 20.78 -18.25 -4.38
CA CYS A 144 19.97 -17.07 -4.74
C CYS A 144 20.51 -16.22 -5.91
N GLU A 145 21.72 -16.47 -6.41
CA GLU A 145 22.35 -15.59 -7.42
C GLU A 145 21.87 -15.77 -8.87
N ARG A 146 20.94 -16.68 -9.18
CA ARG A 146 20.55 -16.96 -10.58
C ARG A 146 19.09 -16.72 -10.97
N GLY A 147 18.28 -16.13 -10.10
CA GLY A 147 16.81 -16.12 -10.27
C GLY A 147 16.19 -14.90 -10.98
N CYS A 148 16.96 -13.93 -11.45
CA CYS A 148 16.42 -12.73 -12.11
C CYS A 148 17.09 -12.34 -13.44
N ASP A 149 18.12 -13.07 -13.88
CA ASP A 149 18.81 -12.84 -15.15
C ASP A 149 18.54 -13.98 -16.14
N THR A 150 17.33 -14.06 -16.69
CA THR A 150 17.13 -14.58 -18.07
C THR A 150 15.69 -14.33 -18.53
N ALA A 151 15.51 -13.25 -19.27
CA ALA A 151 14.45 -13.10 -20.26
C ALA A 151 14.92 -12.09 -21.31
N LEU A 152 15.72 -12.58 -22.26
CA LEU A 152 15.81 -12.07 -23.62
C LEU A 152 15.31 -13.18 -24.55
#